data_AF-M2TMV5-F1
#
_entry.id   AF-M2TMV5-F1
#
_cell.length_a   1.000
_cell.length_b   1.000
_cell.length_c   1.000
_cell.angle_alpha   90.00
_cell.angle_beta   90.00
_cell.angle_gamma   90.00
#
_symmetry.space_group_name_H-M   'P 1'
#
loop_
_entity.id
_entity.type
_entity.pdbx_description
1 polymer ?
#
loop_
_entity_poly.entity_id
_entity_poly.type
_entity_poly.pdbx_seq_one_letter_code
_entity_poly.pdbx_strand_id
1 'polypeptide(L)'
;MMADTDFDRNLFDLNADVLDAYAEVFDPEKFPKAEIAPMPDPFTLDMAGVEVKPDLRLALQRTTKTNRLRTGFLSIRYAKGKPLSEDVGKWQSSLLFACRKMLDGDDQKAAEHKLCVTLDAATGEFIEAPGDAVSRFANMEAACQSIAERWDSIEPPPNAIVKE
;
A
#
# COMPACT_ATOMS: atom_id res chain seq x y z
N MET A 1 24.99 -15.71 6.82
CA MET A 1 25.67 -15.81 5.51
C MET A 1 26.99 -15.08 5.68
N MET A 2 28.16 -15.70 5.44
CA MET A 2 29.42 -14.96 5.56
C MET A 2 29.54 -14.01 4.36
N ALA A 3 29.93 -12.76 4.59
CA ALA A 3 30.16 -11.78 3.53
C ALA A 3 31.44 -12.14 2.78
N ASP A 4 31.34 -12.35 1.47
CA ASP A 4 32.48 -12.69 0.61
C ASP A 4 33.26 -11.43 0.16
N THR A 5 32.65 -10.25 0.25
CA THR A 5 33.27 -8.96 -0.09
C THR A 5 33.01 -7.88 0.97
N ASP A 6 33.83 -6.82 0.98
CA ASP A 6 33.61 -5.64 1.82
C ASP A 6 32.28 -4.94 1.51
N PHE A 7 31.82 -5.03 0.25
CA PHE A 7 30.51 -4.51 -0.14
C PHE A 7 29.37 -5.32 0.51
N ASP A 8 29.48 -6.65 0.51
CA ASP A 8 28.48 -7.52 1.13
C ASP A 8 28.43 -7.31 2.64
N ARG A 9 29.60 -7.09 3.27
CA ARG A 9 29.67 -6.76 4.70
C ARG A 9 28.97 -5.44 4.98
N ASN A 10 29.29 -4.37 4.25
CA ASN A 10 28.62 -3.08 4.40
C ASN A 10 27.10 -3.18 4.13
N LEU A 11 26.69 -3.99 3.16
CA LEU A 11 25.28 -4.23 2.88
C LEU A 11 24.58 -4.93 4.04
N PHE A 12 25.21 -5.94 4.65
CA PHE A 12 24.66 -6.63 5.81
C PHE A 12 24.61 -5.73 7.04
N ASP A 13 25.65 -4.95 7.30
CA ASP A 13 25.71 -4.00 8.41
C ASP A 13 24.61 -2.93 8.25
N LEU A 14 24.46 -2.36 7.04
CA LEU A 14 23.40 -1.39 6.76
C LEU A 14 21.99 -2.00 6.93
N ASN A 15 21.77 -3.22 6.48
CA ASN A 15 20.49 -3.89 6.66
C ASN A 15 20.19 -4.18 8.14
N ALA A 16 21.21 -4.55 8.92
CA ALA A 16 21.08 -4.74 10.37
C ALA A 16 20.73 -3.42 11.06
N ASP A 17 21.47 -2.34 10.77
CA ASP A 17 21.21 -1.01 11.32
C ASP A 17 19.79 -0.52 10.98
N VAL A 18 19.30 -0.81 9.77
CA VAL A 18 17.94 -0.47 9.35
C VAL A 18 16.89 -1.27 10.13
N LEU A 19 17.14 -2.55 10.40
CA LEU A 19 16.22 -3.37 11.21
C LEU A 19 16.19 -2.91 12.66
N ASP A 20 17.34 -2.58 13.24
CA ASP A 20 17.44 -2.06 14.60
C ASP A 20 16.75 -0.69 14.71
N ALA A 21 17.01 0.23 13.78
CA ALA A 21 16.33 1.52 13.72
C ALA A 21 14.81 1.38 13.54
N TYR A 22 14.36 0.42 12.74
CA TYR A 22 12.93 0.14 12.60
C TYR A 22 12.34 -0.47 13.89
N ALA A 23 13.06 -1.38 14.55
CA ALA A 23 12.63 -1.98 15.81
C ALA A 23 12.49 -0.95 16.95
N GLU A 24 13.30 0.12 16.95
CA GLU A 24 13.17 1.23 17.90
C GLU A 24 11.88 2.05 17.70
N VAL A 25 11.42 2.19 16.46
CA VAL A 25 10.29 3.04 16.09
C VAL A 25 8.98 2.25 15.98
N PHE A 26 9.07 0.95 15.70
CA PHE A 26 7.92 0.07 15.57
C PHE A 26 7.28 -0.20 16.93
N ASP A 27 6.01 0.16 17.05
CA ASP A 27 5.19 -0.13 18.23
C ASP A 27 4.17 -1.23 17.91
N PRO A 28 4.35 -2.45 18.45
CA PRO A 28 3.39 -3.54 18.27
C PRO A 28 1.97 -3.21 18.74
N GLU A 29 1.80 -2.29 19.69
CA GLU A 29 0.48 -1.87 20.17
C GLU A 29 -0.29 -1.04 19.12
N LYS A 30 0.44 -0.37 18.22
CA LYS A 30 -0.14 0.38 17.09
C LYS A 30 -0.49 -0.53 15.91
N PHE A 31 0.03 -1.75 15.87
CA PHE A 31 -0.33 -2.70 14.83
C PHE A 31 -1.84 -2.99 14.87
N PRO A 32 -2.55 -3.02 13.73
CA PRO A 32 -3.96 -3.33 13.71
C PRO A 32 -4.25 -4.66 14.40
N LYS A 33 -5.21 -4.68 15.34
CA LYS A 33 -5.66 -5.91 16.01
C LYS A 33 -6.29 -6.87 15.01
N ALA A 34 -5.46 -7.67 14.37
CA ALA A 34 -5.76 -8.51 13.23
C ALA A 34 -4.76 -9.65 13.11
N GLU A 35 -5.19 -10.72 12.47
CA GLU A 35 -4.35 -11.84 12.06
C GLU A 35 -3.89 -11.63 10.62
N ILE A 36 -2.72 -12.18 10.29
CA ILE A 36 -2.25 -12.21 8.90
C ILE A 36 -3.05 -13.28 8.15
N ALA A 37 -3.66 -12.87 7.04
CA ALA A 37 -4.41 -13.73 6.15
C ALA A 37 -3.56 -14.14 4.94
N PRO A 38 -3.96 -15.19 4.20
CA PRO A 38 -3.37 -15.48 2.89
C PRO A 38 -3.50 -14.30 1.95
N MET A 39 -2.41 -13.98 1.26
CA MET A 39 -2.39 -12.97 0.20
C MET A 39 -3.18 -13.46 -1.02
N PRO A 40 -3.93 -12.58 -1.71
CA PRO A 40 -4.46 -12.90 -3.03
C PRO A 40 -3.32 -13.00 -4.05
N ASP A 41 -3.61 -13.61 -5.20
CA ASP A 41 -2.71 -13.55 -6.34
C ASP A 41 -2.49 -12.09 -6.79
N PRO A 42 -1.30 -11.73 -7.27
CA PRO A 42 -1.04 -10.40 -7.81
C PRO A 42 -2.04 -10.05 -8.91
N PHE A 43 -2.60 -8.84 -8.83
CA PHE A 43 -3.56 -8.35 -9.81
C PHE A 43 -3.22 -6.92 -10.23
N THR A 44 -3.72 -6.54 -11.39
CA THR A 44 -3.68 -5.17 -11.91
C THR A 44 -5.10 -4.62 -11.88
N LEU A 45 -5.24 -3.39 -11.42
CA LEU A 45 -6.47 -2.62 -11.55
C LEU A 45 -6.46 -1.88 -12.88
N ASP A 46 -7.55 -1.96 -13.63
CA ASP A 46 -7.81 -1.05 -14.74
C ASP A 46 -8.62 0.14 -14.20
N MET A 47 -8.00 1.31 -14.15
CA MET A 47 -8.63 2.56 -13.75
C MET A 47 -8.76 3.46 -14.98
N ALA A 48 -9.87 3.31 -15.72
CA ALA A 48 -10.16 4.09 -16.92
C ALA A 48 -9.08 3.99 -18.02
N GLY A 49 -8.59 2.77 -18.28
CA GLY A 49 -7.53 2.49 -19.26
C GLY A 49 -6.11 2.62 -18.69
N VAL A 50 -5.96 3.03 -17.43
CA VAL A 50 -4.67 3.11 -16.75
C VAL A 50 -4.48 1.86 -15.89
N GLU A 51 -3.44 1.09 -16.20
CA GLU A 51 -3.04 -0.07 -15.40
C GLU A 51 -2.37 0.38 -14.10
N VAL A 52 -2.98 0.06 -12.95
CA VAL A 52 -2.46 0.34 -11.62
C VAL A 52 -2.19 -0.96 -10.88
N LYS A 53 -0.93 -1.17 -10.48
CA LYS A 53 -0.52 -2.33 -9.67
C LYS A 53 -0.40 -1.89 -8.20
N PRO A 54 -1.34 -2.30 -7.33
CA PRO A 54 -1.27 -1.93 -5.92
C PRO A 54 -0.10 -2.64 -5.22
N ASP A 55 0.65 -1.91 -4.39
CA ASP A 55 1.69 -2.49 -3.55
C ASP A 55 1.09 -3.07 -2.27
N LEU A 56 0.74 -4.36 -2.32
CA LEU A 56 0.17 -5.10 -1.20
C LEU A 56 1.27 -5.92 -0.50
N ARG A 57 1.46 -5.69 0.79
CA ARG A 57 2.50 -6.38 1.58
C ARG A 57 1.95 -7.44 2.50
N LEU A 58 0.82 -7.18 3.15
CA LEU A 58 0.12 -8.15 3.99
C LEU A 58 -1.38 -8.08 3.73
N ALA A 59 -2.03 -9.24 3.82
CA ALA A 59 -3.48 -9.33 3.97
C ALA A 59 -3.78 -9.46 5.47
N LEU A 60 -4.75 -8.69 5.94
CA LEU A 60 -5.16 -8.67 7.34
C LEU A 60 -6.59 -9.19 7.44
N GLN A 61 -6.89 -9.94 8.50
CA GLN A 61 -8.25 -10.35 8.82
C GLN A 61 -8.53 -10.31 10.32
N ARG A 62 -9.78 -10.09 10.70
CA ARG A 62 -10.24 -10.30 12.07
C ARG A 62 -11.67 -10.79 12.10
N THR A 63 -11.98 -11.64 13.07
CA THR A 63 -13.36 -12.02 13.36
C THR A 63 -13.95 -11.07 14.39
N THR A 64 -15.06 -10.45 14.04
CA THR A 64 -15.79 -9.55 14.95
C THR A 64 -16.59 -10.32 16.00
N LYS A 65 -17.02 -9.65 17.07
CA LYS A 65 -17.91 -10.24 18.09
C LYS A 65 -19.21 -10.81 17.52
N THR A 66 -19.66 -10.30 16.36
CA THR A 66 -20.83 -10.78 15.62
C THR A 66 -20.52 -11.93 14.65
N ASN A 67 -19.35 -12.57 14.79
CA ASN A 67 -18.87 -13.66 13.94
C ASN A 67 -18.81 -13.31 12.43
N ARG A 68 -18.59 -12.03 12.11
CA ARG A 68 -18.34 -11.58 10.72
C ARG A 68 -16.84 -11.43 10.50
N LEU A 69 -16.36 -11.94 9.38
CA LEU A 69 -14.97 -11.79 8.98
C LEU A 69 -14.77 -10.41 8.34
N ARG A 70 -13.83 -9.65 8.88
CA ARG A 70 -13.39 -8.38 8.33
C ARG A 70 -12.00 -8.53 7.80
N THR A 71 -11.73 -7.89 6.68
CA THR A 71 -10.49 -8.08 5.93
C THR A 71 -9.93 -6.74 5.47
N GLY A 72 -8.66 -6.72 5.14
CA GLY A 72 -7.99 -5.54 4.61
C GLY A 72 -6.59 -5.85 4.11
N PHE A 73 -5.89 -4.80 3.71
CA PHE A 73 -4.51 -4.90 3.25
C PHE A 73 -3.62 -3.88 3.95
N LEU A 74 -2.35 -4.25 4.07
CA LEU A 74 -1.30 -3.36 4.52
C LEU A 74 -0.33 -3.09 3.38
N SER A 75 0.00 -1.82 3.20
CA SER A 75 1.12 -1.37 2.36
C SER A 75 2.19 -0.73 3.23
N ILE A 76 3.44 -0.76 2.75
CA ILE A 76 4.58 -0.15 3.44
C ILE A 76 5.08 0.98 2.58
N ARG A 77 5.12 2.18 3.13
CA ARG A 77 5.62 3.36 2.45
C ARG A 77 6.85 3.88 3.17
N TYR A 78 7.97 3.91 2.44
CA TYR A 78 9.18 4.57 2.88
C TYR A 78 9.35 5.90 2.16
N ALA A 79 9.29 7.01 2.90
CA ALA A 79 9.59 8.35 2.41
C ALA A 79 11.00 8.75 2.89
N LYS A 80 11.96 8.77 1.97
CA LYS A 80 13.35 9.09 2.31
C LYS A 80 13.46 10.50 2.89
N GLY A 81 13.92 10.60 4.13
CA GLY A 81 14.27 11.86 4.79
C GLY A 81 13.10 12.73 5.26
N LYS A 82 11.84 12.25 5.18
CA LYS A 82 10.69 12.92 5.77
C LYS A 82 9.56 11.94 6.09
N PRO A 83 8.81 12.15 7.19
CA PRO A 83 7.57 11.42 7.43
C PRO A 83 6.59 11.49 6.26
N LEU A 84 5.80 10.44 6.10
CA LEU A 84 4.69 10.45 5.16
C LEU A 84 3.62 11.43 5.67
N SER A 85 3.18 12.35 4.81
CA SER A 85 2.05 13.22 5.16
C SER A 85 0.79 12.38 5.32
N GLU A 86 0.02 12.65 6.37
CA GLU A 86 -1.20 11.90 6.70
C GLU A 86 -2.18 11.80 5.52
N ASP A 87 -2.37 12.89 4.76
CA ASP A 87 -3.28 12.88 3.61
C ASP A 87 -2.84 11.90 2.51
N VAL A 88 -1.55 11.85 2.18
CA VAL A 88 -1.00 10.88 1.22
C VAL A 88 -1.22 9.45 1.73
N GLY A 89 -0.97 9.19 3.01
CA GLY A 89 -1.26 7.88 3.60
C GLY A 89 -2.75 7.52 3.57
N LYS A 90 -3.65 8.50 3.74
CA LYS A 90 -5.11 8.31 3.59
C LYS A 90 -5.49 7.98 2.15
N TRP A 91 -4.89 8.61 1.15
CA TRP A 91 -5.08 8.24 -0.25
C TRP A 91 -4.62 6.80 -0.49
N GLN A 92 -3.40 6.44 -0.11
CA GLN A 92 -2.90 5.07 -0.29
C GLN A 92 -3.77 4.02 0.40
N SER A 93 -4.18 4.28 1.63
CA SER A 93 -5.06 3.37 2.39
C SER A 93 -6.47 3.27 1.79
N SER A 94 -6.95 4.34 1.16
CA SER A 94 -8.21 4.31 0.39
C SER A 94 -8.13 3.39 -0.82
N LEU A 95 -6.99 3.38 -1.53
CA LEU A 95 -6.75 2.43 -2.62
C LEU A 95 -6.77 1.00 -2.10
N LEU A 96 -6.10 0.72 -0.97
CA LEU A 96 -6.10 -0.61 -0.34
C LEU A 96 -7.52 -1.07 0.02
N PHE A 97 -8.34 -0.17 0.53
CA PHE A 97 -9.74 -0.44 0.84
C PHE A 97 -10.55 -0.79 -0.41
N ALA A 98 -10.39 -0.02 -1.49
CA ALA A 98 -11.04 -0.29 -2.76
C ALA A 98 -10.60 -1.63 -3.36
N CYS A 99 -9.29 -1.90 -3.39
CA CYS A 99 -8.72 -3.20 -3.80
C CYS A 99 -9.39 -4.35 -3.04
N ARG A 100 -9.50 -4.23 -1.72
CA ARG A 100 -10.11 -5.28 -0.89
C ARG A 100 -11.58 -5.47 -1.23
N LYS A 101 -12.33 -4.37 -1.36
CA LYS A 101 -13.74 -4.40 -1.73
C LYS A 101 -14.01 -5.03 -3.10
N MET A 102 -13.09 -4.87 -4.06
CA MET A 102 -13.20 -5.50 -5.39
C MET A 102 -12.99 -7.02 -5.35
N LEU A 103 -12.15 -7.51 -4.43
CA LEU A 103 -11.89 -8.94 -4.24
C LEU A 103 -12.94 -9.63 -3.36
N ASP A 104 -13.57 -8.88 -2.47
CA ASP A 104 -14.62 -9.38 -1.59
C ASP A 104 -15.93 -9.56 -2.36
N GLY A 105 -16.25 -10.80 -2.72
CA GLY A 105 -17.48 -11.15 -3.44
C GLY A 105 -18.72 -11.38 -2.58
N ASP A 106 -18.63 -11.28 -1.23
CA ASP A 106 -19.73 -11.55 -0.30
C ASP A 106 -19.62 -10.70 0.99
N ASP A 107 -20.78 -10.35 1.57
CA ASP A 107 -20.94 -9.53 2.78
C ASP A 107 -20.35 -10.19 4.04
N GLN A 108 -20.13 -11.51 4.00
CA GLN A 108 -19.50 -12.28 5.08
C GLN A 108 -18.01 -11.98 5.24
N LYS A 109 -17.34 -11.53 4.16
CA LYS A 109 -15.92 -11.14 4.14
C LYS A 109 -15.84 -9.71 3.65
N ALA A 110 -16.19 -8.76 4.51
CA ALA A 110 -16.28 -7.36 4.09
C ALA A 110 -15.04 -6.57 4.52
N ALA A 111 -14.48 -5.83 3.56
CA ALA A 111 -13.41 -4.88 3.77
C ALA A 111 -13.69 -3.93 4.96
N GLU A 112 -12.68 -3.70 5.78
CA GLU A 112 -12.75 -2.80 6.92
C GLU A 112 -11.67 -1.72 6.82
N HIS A 113 -12.09 -0.47 7.00
CA HIS A 113 -11.21 0.71 6.96
C HIS A 113 -9.99 0.57 7.86
N LYS A 114 -10.20 0.13 9.10
CA LYS A 114 -9.17 -0.07 10.13
C LYS A 114 -8.22 -1.25 9.85
N LEU A 115 -8.47 -2.03 8.81
CA LEU A 115 -7.59 -3.10 8.34
C LEU A 115 -6.92 -2.75 7.01
N CYS A 116 -7.32 -1.64 6.38
CA CYS A 116 -6.72 -1.12 5.17
C CYS A 116 -5.80 0.01 5.58
N VAL A 117 -4.51 -0.30 5.76
CA VAL A 117 -3.57 0.60 6.41
C VAL A 117 -2.30 0.78 5.60
N THR A 118 -1.74 1.99 5.64
CA THR A 118 -0.41 2.28 5.12
C THR A 118 0.52 2.52 6.30
N LEU A 119 1.57 1.70 6.41
CA LEU A 119 2.66 1.92 7.36
C LEU A 119 3.61 2.97 6.80
N ASP A 120 3.77 4.08 7.52
CA ASP A 120 4.89 4.98 7.30
C ASP A 120 6.15 4.41 7.97
N ALA A 121 7.02 3.82 7.17
CA ALA A 121 8.23 3.18 7.66
C ALA A 121 9.23 4.17 8.30
N ALA A 122 9.09 5.48 8.06
CA ALA A 122 9.95 6.48 8.69
C ALA A 122 9.54 6.80 10.14
N THR A 123 8.25 6.67 10.48
CA THR A 123 7.70 7.03 11.79
C THR A 123 7.11 5.85 12.55
N GLY A 124 6.96 4.69 11.91
CA GLY A 124 6.29 3.52 12.48
C GLY A 124 4.77 3.67 12.62
N GLU A 125 4.19 4.76 12.09
CA GLU A 125 2.77 5.06 12.22
C GLU A 125 1.93 4.31 11.17
N PHE A 126 0.76 3.85 11.60
CA PHE A 126 -0.23 3.23 10.73
C PHE A 126 -1.32 4.23 10.39
N ILE A 127 -1.44 4.54 9.10
CA ILE A 127 -2.48 5.43 8.60
C ILE A 127 -3.62 4.56 8.07
N GLU A 128 -4.78 4.65 8.69
CA GLU A 128 -5.97 3.88 8.30
C GLU A 128 -6.71 4.51 7.10
N ALA A 129 -7.46 3.69 6.36
CA ALA A 129 -8.35 4.20 5.33
C ALA A 129 -9.43 5.10 5.96
N PRO A 130 -9.60 6.34 5.49
CA PRO A 130 -10.56 7.27 6.08
C PRO A 130 -12.00 6.90 5.73
N GLY A 131 -12.99 7.50 6.41
CA GLY A 131 -14.41 7.24 6.15
C GLY A 131 -14.88 7.65 4.75
N ASP A 132 -14.18 8.58 4.10
CA ASP A 132 -14.39 9.02 2.72
C ASP A 132 -13.57 8.22 1.69
N ALA A 133 -13.02 7.05 2.05
CA ALA A 133 -12.17 6.25 1.18
C ALA A 133 -12.82 5.91 -0.18
N VAL A 134 -14.13 5.68 -0.21
CA VAL A 134 -14.86 5.40 -1.47
C VAL A 134 -14.85 6.63 -2.39
N SER A 135 -15.08 7.82 -1.83
CA SER A 135 -15.03 9.08 -2.59
C SER A 135 -13.61 9.39 -3.07
N ARG A 136 -12.60 9.12 -2.22
CA ARG A 136 -11.18 9.22 -2.61
C ARG A 136 -10.86 8.26 -3.76
N PHE A 137 -11.30 7.02 -3.70
CA PHE A 137 -11.09 6.08 -4.80
C PHE A 137 -11.72 6.56 -6.12
N ALA A 138 -12.97 7.05 -6.08
CA ALA A 138 -13.62 7.64 -7.26
C ALA A 138 -12.84 8.84 -7.83
N ASN A 139 -12.25 9.68 -6.97
CA ASN A 139 -11.39 10.77 -7.41
C ASN A 139 -10.09 10.26 -8.06
N MET A 140 -9.53 9.14 -7.59
CA MET A 140 -8.38 8.51 -8.25
C MET A 140 -8.76 7.99 -9.63
N GLU A 141 -9.92 7.33 -9.77
CA GLU A 141 -10.42 6.87 -11.07
C GLU A 141 -10.62 8.04 -12.04
N ALA A 142 -11.21 9.15 -11.58
CA ALA A 142 -11.38 10.36 -12.38
C ALA A 142 -10.04 10.99 -12.80
N ALA A 143 -9.02 10.94 -11.92
CA ALA A 143 -7.67 11.40 -12.26
C ALA A 143 -7.01 10.49 -13.29
N CYS A 144 -7.14 9.16 -13.16
CA CYS A 144 -6.65 8.20 -14.14
C CYS A 144 -7.34 8.38 -15.51
N GLN A 145 -8.65 8.62 -15.53
CA GLN A 145 -9.37 8.95 -16.76
C GLN A 145 -8.79 10.21 -17.43
N SER A 146 -8.54 11.26 -16.64
CA SER A 146 -7.94 12.50 -17.14
C SER A 146 -6.54 12.30 -17.71
N ILE A 147 -5.77 11.34 -17.17
CA ILE A 147 -4.45 10.95 -17.70
C ILE A 147 -4.63 10.22 -19.02
N ALA A 148 -5.50 9.21 -19.08
CA ALA A 148 -5.76 8.42 -20.27
C ALA A 148 -6.19 9.30 -21.46
N GLU A 149 -7.10 10.25 -21.24
CA GLU A 149 -7.58 11.18 -22.27
C GLU A 149 -6.48 12.11 -22.82
N ARG A 150 -5.47 12.43 -22.00
CA ARG A 150 -4.38 13.35 -22.37
C ARG A 150 -3.13 12.64 -22.88
N TRP A 151 -2.99 11.35 -22.62
CA TRP A 151 -1.75 10.62 -22.86
C TRP A 151 -1.29 10.71 -24.33
N ASP A 152 -2.21 10.48 -25.25
CA ASP A 152 -1.95 10.56 -26.70
C ASP A 152 -1.64 11.99 -27.19
N SER A 153 -1.99 12.99 -26.39
CA SER A 153 -1.81 14.42 -26.73
C SER A 153 -0.47 14.99 -26.25
N ILE A 154 0.28 14.24 -25.42
CA ILE A 154 1.54 14.70 -24.84
C ILE A 154 2.68 14.22 -25.73
N GLU A 155 3.37 15.15 -26.38
CA GLU A 155 4.57 14.82 -27.14
C GLU A 155 5.64 14.23 -26.20
N PRO A 156 6.32 13.14 -26.62
CA PRO A 156 7.38 12.57 -25.82
C PRO A 156 8.53 13.58 -25.64
N PRO A 157 9.22 13.58 -24.48
CA PRO A 157 10.34 14.47 -24.25
C PRO A 157 11.45 14.23 -25.29
N PRO A 158 12.24 15.26 -25.64
CA PRO A 158 13.36 15.11 -26.56
C PRO A 158 14.31 14.02 -26.05
N ASN A 159 14.58 13.02 -26.90
CA ASN A 159 15.33 11.78 -26.64
C ASN A 159 14.56 10.64 -25.95
N ALA A 160 13.23 10.63 -25.93
CA ALA A 160 12.48 9.44 -25.52
C ALA A 160 12.79 8.26 -26.45
N ILE A 161 13.21 7.13 -25.89
CA ILE A 161 13.35 5.88 -26.64
C ILE A 161 11.93 5.31 -26.81
N VAL A 162 11.32 5.60 -27.95
CA VAL A 162 10.06 4.95 -28.34
C VAL A 162 10.45 3.56 -28.86
N LYS A 163 10.21 2.52 -28.06
CA LYS A 163 10.30 1.16 -28.57
C LYS A 163 9.10 0.92 -29.47
N GLU A 164 9.37 0.68 -30.76
CA GLU A 164 8.39 0.12 -31.71
C GLU A 164 7.93 -1.28 -31.26
#